data_AF-A0A2M9P887-F1
#
_entry.id   AF-A0A2M9P887-F1
#
_cell.length_a   1.000
_cell.length_b   1.000
_cell.length_c   1.000
_cell.angle_alpha   90.00
_cell.angle_beta   90.00
_cell.angle_gamma   90.00
#
_symmetry.space_group_name_H-M   'P 1'
#
loop_
_entity.id
_entity.type
_entity.pdbx_description
1 polymer ?
#
loop_
_entity_poly.entity_id
_entity_poly.type
_entity_poly.pdbx_seq_one_letter_code
_entity_poly.pdbx_strand_id
1 'polypeptide(L)'
;MRQSRATPPSVPKPTAFARPWRPSVSPATLNIAVALFIMAADNRTFWRRAIVIFDESALSLMMFGGAVWALTLFLLTLFGFRWLQKPVAIFVLLLSGATSYFMDALGVMID
;
A
#
# COMPACT_ATOMS: atom_id res chain seq x y z
N MET A 1 -24.46 -19.01 68.93
CA MET A 1 -25.17 -18.61 67.69
C MET A 1 -24.13 -18.24 66.63
N ARG A 2 -23.86 -19.15 65.67
CA ARG A 2 -22.83 -18.99 64.63
C ARG A 2 -23.49 -18.32 63.43
N GLN A 3 -23.17 -17.06 63.16
CA GLN A 3 -23.71 -16.36 61.99
C GLN A 3 -23.16 -17.01 60.71
N SER A 4 -24.05 -17.65 59.95
CA SER A 4 -23.77 -18.13 58.61
C SER A 4 -23.62 -16.92 57.69
N ARG A 5 -22.40 -16.59 57.28
CA ARG A 5 -22.17 -15.55 56.26
C ARG A 5 -22.67 -16.08 54.92
N ALA A 6 -23.72 -15.46 54.39
CA ALA A 6 -24.16 -15.66 53.02
C ALA A 6 -23.02 -15.28 52.06
N THR A 7 -22.68 -16.17 51.14
CA THR A 7 -21.76 -15.90 50.03
C THR A 7 -22.38 -14.87 49.09
N PRO A 8 -21.64 -13.84 48.65
CA PRO A 8 -22.17 -12.85 47.72
C PRO A 8 -22.51 -13.50 46.37
N PRO A 9 -23.52 -12.97 45.65
CA PRO A 9 -23.92 -13.49 44.35
C PRO A 9 -22.76 -13.40 43.35
N SER A 10 -22.54 -14.47 42.59
CA SER A 10 -21.55 -14.52 41.53
C SER A 10 -21.97 -13.60 40.38
N VAL A 11 -21.24 -12.50 40.20
CA VAL A 11 -21.42 -11.62 39.04
C VAL A 11 -21.03 -12.41 37.77
N PRO A 12 -21.91 -12.53 36.76
CA PRO A 12 -21.56 -13.18 35.50
C PRO A 12 -20.39 -12.44 34.85
N LYS A 13 -19.29 -13.15 34.54
CA LYS A 13 -18.20 -12.57 33.76
C LYS A 13 -18.75 -12.22 32.36
N PRO A 14 -18.53 -10.98 31.86
CA PRO A 14 -18.92 -10.62 30.51
C PRO A 14 -18.37 -11.65 29.52
N THR A 15 -19.26 -12.23 28.72
CA THR A 15 -18.89 -13.10 27.61
C THR A 15 -18.05 -12.28 26.64
N ALA A 16 -16.78 -12.66 26.49
CA ALA A 16 -15.85 -11.93 25.64
C ALA A 16 -16.34 -12.00 24.19
N PHE A 17 -16.73 -10.86 23.62
CA PHE A 17 -16.97 -10.75 22.19
C PHE A 17 -15.69 -11.12 21.45
N ALA A 18 -15.79 -12.05 20.49
CA ALA A 18 -14.67 -12.44 19.65
C ALA A 18 -14.08 -11.20 18.97
N ARG A 19 -12.78 -10.95 19.14
CA ARG A 19 -12.12 -9.83 18.47
C ARG A 19 -12.11 -10.09 16.97
N PRO A 20 -12.58 -9.13 16.13
CA PRO A 20 -12.53 -9.32 14.69
C PRO A 20 -11.06 -9.46 14.26
N TRP A 21 -10.81 -10.39 13.33
CA TRP A 21 -9.50 -10.60 12.76
C TRP A 21 -9.00 -9.32 12.10
N ARG A 22 -7.81 -8.87 12.49
CA ARG A 22 -7.15 -7.68 11.95
C ARG A 22 -5.83 -8.11 11.31
N PRO A 23 -5.76 -8.22 9.97
CA PRO A 23 -4.51 -8.52 9.29
C PRO A 23 -3.46 -7.47 9.69
N SER A 24 -2.30 -7.92 10.17
CA SER A 24 -1.15 -7.05 10.42
C SER A 24 -0.19 -7.14 9.23
N VAL A 25 0.04 -6.02 8.57
CA VAL A 25 1.02 -5.89 7.49
C VAL A 25 2.04 -4.87 7.93
N SER A 26 3.34 -5.19 7.79
CA SER A 26 4.39 -4.22 8.13
C SER A 26 4.34 -3.02 7.17
N PRO A 27 4.68 -1.80 7.61
CA PRO A 27 4.74 -0.63 6.72
C PRO A 27 5.65 -0.84 5.51
N ALA A 28 6.78 -1.54 5.71
CA ALA A 28 7.71 -1.88 4.62
C ALA A 28 7.06 -2.80 3.58
N THR A 29 6.39 -3.87 4.02
CA THR A 29 5.67 -4.78 3.12
C THR A 29 4.57 -4.06 2.35
N LEU A 30 3.85 -3.15 3.01
CA LEU A 30 2.83 -2.33 2.37
C LEU A 30 3.44 -1.44 1.28
N ASN A 31 4.52 -0.72 1.57
CA ASN A 31 5.17 0.16 0.60
C ASN A 31 5.73 -0.59 -0.61
N ILE A 32 6.36 -1.75 -0.37
CA ILE A 32 6.86 -2.63 -1.44
C ILE A 32 5.71 -3.08 -2.34
N ALA A 33 4.60 -3.53 -1.75
CA ALA A 33 3.43 -3.99 -2.51
C ALA A 33 2.80 -2.86 -3.33
N VAL A 34 2.66 -1.66 -2.76
CA VAL A 34 2.12 -0.50 -3.47
C VAL A 34 3.03 -0.06 -4.61
N ALA A 35 4.35 0.03 -4.39
CA ALA A 35 5.30 0.39 -5.43
C ALA A 35 5.32 -0.63 -6.57
N LEU A 36 5.27 -1.93 -6.25
CA LEU A 36 5.17 -2.99 -7.25
C LEU A 36 3.87 -2.90 -8.05
N PHE A 37 2.74 -2.67 -7.38
CA PHE A 37 1.44 -2.54 -8.04
C PHE A 37 1.45 -1.36 -9.02
N ILE A 38 1.89 -0.18 -8.59
CA ILE A 38 1.97 1.02 -9.44
C ILE A 38 2.83 0.76 -10.67
N MET A 39 4.01 0.17 -10.49
CA MET A 39 4.91 -0.11 -11.61
C MET A 39 4.35 -1.17 -12.56
N ALA A 40 3.77 -2.26 -12.04
CA ALA A 40 3.33 -3.38 -12.87
C ALA A 40 1.96 -3.17 -13.53
N ALA A 41 1.02 -2.54 -12.84
CA ALA A 41 -0.38 -2.44 -13.29
C ALA A 41 -0.71 -1.07 -13.90
N ASP A 42 -0.28 0.02 -13.27
CA ASP A 42 -0.71 1.38 -13.61
C ASP A 42 0.29 2.14 -14.50
N ASN A 43 1.49 1.60 -14.76
CA ASN A 43 2.55 2.30 -15.50
C ASN A 43 2.76 1.82 -16.93
N ARG A 44 1.68 1.49 -17.67
CA ARG A 44 1.80 0.94 -19.03
C ARG A 44 2.43 1.92 -20.03
N THR A 45 2.01 3.18 -20.04
CA THR A 45 2.62 4.21 -20.91
C THR A 45 4.10 4.37 -20.63
N PHE A 46 4.52 4.34 -19.35
CA PHE A 46 5.94 4.35 -18.98
C PHE A 46 6.70 3.19 -19.62
N TRP A 47 6.22 1.95 -19.45
CA TRP A 47 6.89 0.78 -20.03
C TRP A 47 6.94 0.82 -21.55
N ARG A 48 5.85 1.23 -22.20
CA ARG A 48 5.80 1.32 -23.67
C ARG A 48 6.84 2.30 -24.20
N ARG A 49 7.01 3.45 -23.54
CA ARG A 49 8.05 4.44 -23.89
C ARG A 49 9.45 3.94 -23.55
N ALA A 50 9.64 3.35 -22.37
CA ALA A 50 10.93 2.87 -21.91
C ALA A 50 11.46 1.74 -22.82
N ILE A 51 10.62 0.81 -23.24
CA ILE A 51 10.99 -0.27 -24.17
C ILE A 51 11.50 0.31 -25.49
N VAL A 52 10.81 1.31 -26.05
CA VAL A 52 11.24 1.98 -27.30
C VAL A 52 12.57 2.74 -27.12
N ILE A 53 12.79 3.38 -25.97
CA ILE A 53 14.02 4.14 -25.69
C ILE A 53 15.23 3.21 -25.50
N PHE A 54 15.02 2.09 -24.83
CA PHE A 54 16.08 1.14 -24.46
C PHE A 54 16.11 -0.10 -25.36
N ASP A 55 15.54 -0.05 -26.56
CA ASP A 55 15.28 -1.17 -27.50
C ASP A 55 16.41 -2.23 -27.55
N GLU A 56 17.66 -1.77 -27.51
CA GLU A 56 18.87 -2.60 -27.64
C GLU A 56 19.49 -3.08 -26.30
N SER A 57 18.94 -2.71 -25.15
CA SER A 57 19.50 -3.03 -23.83
C SER A 57 18.44 -3.33 -22.77
N ALA A 58 18.11 -4.61 -22.66
CA ALA A 58 17.25 -5.13 -21.59
C ALA A 58 17.80 -4.81 -20.19
N LEU A 59 19.13 -4.82 -20.00
CA LEU A 59 19.74 -4.48 -18.73
C LEU A 59 19.50 -3.01 -18.37
N SER A 60 19.65 -2.09 -19.33
CA SER A 60 19.38 -0.67 -19.12
C SER A 60 17.91 -0.43 -18.79
N LEU A 61 16.99 -1.10 -19.49
CA LEU A 61 15.56 -1.06 -19.20
C LEU A 61 15.26 -1.55 -17.77
N MET A 62 15.83 -2.67 -17.36
CA MET A 62 15.64 -3.23 -16.01
C MET A 62 16.21 -2.32 -14.93
N MET A 63 17.41 -1.77 -15.13
CA MET A 63 18.04 -0.84 -14.19
C MET A 63 17.24 0.47 -14.08
N PHE A 64 16.75 1.01 -15.20
CA PHE A 64 15.93 2.22 -15.20
C PHE A 64 14.58 1.98 -14.52
N GLY A 65 13.87 0.91 -14.90
CA GLY A 65 12.62 0.53 -14.25
C GLY A 65 12.81 0.25 -12.74
N GLY A 66 13.91 -0.40 -12.38
CA GLY A 66 14.30 -0.63 -10.98
C GLY A 66 14.58 0.67 -10.22
N ALA A 67 15.24 1.64 -10.84
CA ALA A 67 15.49 2.96 -10.25
C ALA A 67 14.18 3.75 -10.03
N VAL A 68 13.25 3.73 -10.99
CA VAL A 68 11.94 4.38 -10.84
C VAL A 68 11.09 3.69 -9.78
N TRP A 69 11.13 2.35 -9.70
CA TRP A 69 10.50 1.60 -8.61
C TRP A 69 11.11 1.95 -7.25
N ALA A 70 12.44 2.01 -7.14
CA ALA A 70 13.14 2.39 -5.92
C ALA A 70 12.82 3.83 -5.49
N LEU A 71 12.72 4.76 -6.44
CA LEU A 71 12.27 6.14 -6.18
C LEU A 71 10.83 6.16 -5.66
N THR A 72 9.93 5.38 -6.27
CA THR A 72 8.54 5.26 -5.80
C THR A 72 8.48 4.70 -4.38
N LEU A 73 9.25 3.65 -4.09
CA LEU A 73 9.38 3.05 -2.77
C LEU A 73 9.95 4.04 -1.74
N PHE A 74 10.96 4.81 -2.15
CA PHE A 74 11.55 5.87 -1.33
C PHE A 74 10.50 6.92 -0.96
N LEU A 75 9.73 7.43 -1.92
CA LEU A 75 8.67 8.41 -1.67
C LEU A 75 7.60 7.87 -0.71
N LEU A 76 7.12 6.65 -0.93
CA LEU A 76 6.16 6.01 -0.03
C LEU A 76 6.71 5.86 1.39
N THR A 77 8.00 5.58 1.52
CA THR A 77 8.66 5.43 2.82
C THR A 77 8.93 6.77 3.49
N LEU A 78 9.28 7.79 2.71
CA LEU A 78 9.52 9.17 3.18
C LEU A 78 8.27 9.77 3.81
N PHE A 79 7.11 9.52 3.22
CA PHE A 79 5.81 9.96 3.76
C PHE A 79 5.15 8.91 4.68
N GLY A 80 5.86 7.82 5.00
CA GLY A 80 5.35 6.64 5.68
C GLY A 80 5.24 6.74 7.21
N PHE A 81 5.06 7.94 7.77
CA PHE A 81 4.91 8.11 9.21
C PHE A 81 3.51 7.75 9.69
N ARG A 82 3.36 7.47 11.00
CA ARG A 82 2.22 6.75 11.59
C ARG A 82 0.82 7.22 11.15
N TRP A 83 0.66 8.49 10.81
CA TRP A 83 -0.62 9.10 10.43
C TRP A 83 -0.77 9.26 8.92
N LEU A 84 0.33 9.40 8.16
CA LEU A 84 0.30 9.61 6.72
C LEU A 84 0.45 8.34 5.88
N GLN A 85 0.99 7.27 6.45
CA GLN A 85 1.23 5.99 5.75
C GLN A 85 0.03 5.53 4.90
N LYS A 86 -1.17 5.45 5.50
CA LYS A 86 -2.36 4.99 4.79
C LYS A 86 -2.95 6.04 3.84
N PRO A 87 -3.18 7.30 4.27
CA PRO A 87 -3.67 8.33 3.37
C PRO A 87 -2.80 8.51 2.12
N VAL A 88 -1.48 8.52 2.27
CA VAL A 88 -0.55 8.70 1.16
C VAL A 88 -0.58 7.51 0.21
N ALA A 89 -0.52 6.29 0.73
CA ALA A 89 -0.61 5.10 -0.12
C ALA A 89 -1.92 5.07 -0.92
N ILE A 90 -3.06 5.40 -0.30
CA ILE A 90 -4.37 5.48 -0.97
C ILE A 90 -4.36 6.58 -2.04
N PHE A 91 -3.89 7.78 -1.68
CA PHE A 91 -3.85 8.92 -2.59
C PHE A 91 -2.98 8.61 -3.82
N VAL A 92 -1.78 8.07 -3.61
CA VAL A 92 -0.86 7.72 -4.70
C VAL A 92 -1.43 6.62 -5.59
N LEU A 93 -2.11 5.62 -5.03
CA LEU A 93 -2.79 4.59 -5.84
C LEU A 93 -3.91 5.17 -6.70
N LEU A 94 -4.75 6.05 -6.13
CA LEU A 94 -5.82 6.70 -6.87
C LEU A 94 -5.26 7.63 -7.96
N LEU A 95 -4.22 8.40 -7.63
CA LEU A 95 -3.55 9.29 -8.57
C LEU A 95 -2.89 8.49 -9.70
N SER A 96 -2.20 7.40 -9.37
CA SER A 96 -1.59 6.46 -10.32
C SER A 96 -2.63 5.92 -11.30
N GLY A 97 -3.73 5.36 -10.81
CA GLY A 97 -4.81 4.84 -11.64
C GLY A 97 -5.48 5.92 -12.51
N ALA A 98 -5.74 7.11 -11.95
CA ALA A 98 -6.32 8.22 -12.70
C ALA A 98 -5.40 8.69 -13.84
N THR A 99 -4.12 8.95 -13.52
CA THR A 99 -3.11 9.34 -14.51
C THR A 99 -2.93 8.26 -15.57
N SER A 100 -2.87 6.99 -15.17
CA SER A 100 -2.79 5.85 -16.09
C SER A 100 -3.97 5.83 -17.06
N TYR A 101 -5.20 5.96 -16.57
CA TYR A 101 -6.39 6.01 -17.41
C TYR A 101 -6.38 7.19 -18.38
N PHE A 102 -6.04 8.39 -17.91
CA PHE A 102 -6.02 9.57 -18.77
C PHE A 102 -4.94 9.49 -19.85
N MET A 103 -3.74 8.97 -19.51
CA MET A 103 -2.67 8.78 -20.49
C MET A 103 -2.99 7.66 -21.48
N ASP A 104 -3.43 6.49 -20.99
CA ASP A 104 -3.62 5.30 -21.82
C ASP A 104 -4.90 5.34 -22.66
N ALA A 105 -6.00 5.86 -22.11
CA ALA A 105 -7.32 5.84 -22.77
C ALA A 105 -7.64 7.14 -23.50
N LEU A 106 -7.21 8.30 -22.99
CA LEU A 106 -7.52 9.61 -23.59
C LEU A 106 -6.32 10.25 -24.31
N GLY A 107 -5.12 9.68 -24.18
CA GLY A 107 -3.91 10.23 -24.80
C GLY A 107 -3.44 11.56 -24.19
N VAL A 108 -3.95 11.92 -22.99
CA VAL A 108 -3.55 13.13 -22.28
C VAL A 108 -2.12 12.96 -21.78
N MET A 109 -1.25 13.96 -21.96
CA MET A 109 0.03 14.01 -21.26
C MET A 109 -0.11 14.94 -20.04
N ILE A 110 0.25 14.41 -18.87
CA ILE A 110 0.29 15.16 -17.62
C ILE A 110 1.76 15.56 -17.40
N ASP A 111 2.02 16.86 -17.27
CA ASP A 111 3.33 17.49 -16.97
C ASP A 111 3.25 18.23 -15.63
#